data_AF-A0A661SQG6-F1
#
_entry.id   AF-A0A661SQG6-F1
#
_cell.length_a   1.000
_cell.length_b   1.000
_cell.length_c   1.000
_cell.angle_alpha   90.00
_cell.angle_beta   90.00
_cell.angle_gamma   90.00
#
_symmetry.space_group_name_H-M   'P 1'
#
loop_
_entity.id
_entity.type
_entity.pdbx_description
1 polymer ?
#
loop_
_entity_poly.entity_id
_entity_poly.type
_entity_poly.pdbx_seq_one_letter_code
_entity_poly.pdbx_strand_id
1 'polypeptide(L)' 'MKLETNVKAGARKCHMASPAAAKALCKSGRMGRWDIATIVGKPGMAQYGPGYGCKQGIEKKSGIGDAVCA' A
#
# COMPACT_ATOMS: atom_id res chain seq x y z
N MET A 1 -4.14 30.40 -29.19
CA MET A 1 -4.68 29.25 -28.44
C MET A 1 -3.73 28.97 -27.29
N LYS A 2 -4.19 29.10 -26.04
CA LYS A 2 -3.36 28.97 -24.83
C LYS A 2 -3.71 27.62 -24.20
N LEU A 3 -2.80 26.63 -24.32
CA LEU A 3 -2.94 25.34 -23.64
C LEU A 3 -2.35 25.51 -22.23
N GLU A 4 -3.22 25.69 -21.24
CA GLU A 4 -2.83 25.67 -19.83
C GLU A 4 -2.76 24.21 -19.37
N THR A 5 -1.57 23.62 -19.44
CA THR A 5 -1.31 22.26 -18.98
C THR A 5 -1.23 22.22 -17.46
N ASN A 6 -2.39 22.26 -16.81
CA ASN A 6 -2.51 22.18 -15.36
C ASN A 6 -2.48 20.71 -14.87
N VAL A 7 -1.46 19.96 -15.25
CA VAL A 7 -1.23 18.58 -14.74
C VAL A 7 0.04 18.57 -13.91
N LYS A 8 -0.05 19.09 -12.67
CA LYS A 8 0.91 18.76 -11.61
C LYS A 8 0.42 17.54 -10.82
N ALA A 9 0.23 16.42 -11.48
CA ALA A 9 0.21 15.11 -10.80
C ALA A 9 1.57 14.44 -11.04
N GLY A 10 2.63 15.03 -10.51
CA GLY A 10 3.94 14.38 -10.50
C GLY A 10 3.86 13.15 -9.61
N ALA A 11 4.34 11.99 -10.10
CA ALA A 11 4.47 10.79 -9.29
C ALA A 11 5.23 11.13 -7.99
N ARG A 12 4.55 11.01 -6.85
CA ARG A 12 5.19 11.22 -5.55
C ARG A 12 6.03 10.00 -5.24
N LYS A 13 7.34 10.20 -5.04
CA LYS A 13 8.21 9.12 -4.53
C LYS A 13 7.84 8.91 -3.06
N CYS A 14 7.50 7.68 -2.74
CA CYS A 14 7.17 7.24 -1.40
C CYS A 14 8.00 6.00 -1.08
N HIS A 15 8.54 5.87 0.12
CA HIS A 15 9.16 4.63 0.55
C HIS A 15 8.06 3.65 0.95
N MET A 16 8.13 2.43 0.43
CA MET A 16 7.24 1.37 0.88
C MET A 16 7.46 1.10 2.37
N ALA A 17 6.37 0.83 3.08
CA ALA A 17 6.42 0.53 4.50
C ALA A 17 7.19 -0.78 4.76
N SER A 18 8.00 -0.80 5.81
CA SER A 18 8.54 -2.04 6.35
C SER A 18 7.44 -2.93 6.92
N PRO A 19 7.68 -4.24 7.12
CA PRO A 19 6.69 -5.12 7.75
C PRO A 19 6.21 -4.62 9.12
N ALA A 20 7.10 -4.08 9.95
CA ALA A 20 6.72 -3.54 11.26
C ALA A 20 5.82 -2.30 11.11
N ALA A 21 6.20 -1.36 10.23
CA ALA A 21 5.42 -0.13 9.99
C ALA A 21 4.04 -0.45 9.40
N ALA A 22 3.96 -1.34 8.42
CA ALA A 22 2.69 -1.73 7.80
C ALA A 22 1.74 -2.41 8.81
N LYS A 23 2.30 -3.23 9.72
CA LYS A 23 1.52 -3.86 10.78
C LYS A 23 0.97 -2.83 11.77
N ALA A 24 1.76 -1.82 12.12
CA ALA A 24 1.31 -0.71 12.96
C ALA A 24 0.19 0.09 12.27
N LEU A 25 0.33 0.38 10.96
CA LEU A 25 -0.69 1.06 10.18
C LEU A 25 -2.02 0.29 10.16
N CYS A 26 -1.98 -1.02 9.92
CA CYS A 26 -3.18 -1.86 9.97
C CYS A 26 -3.85 -1.83 11.35
N LYS A 27 -3.07 -1.97 12.43
CA LYS A 27 -3.59 -1.95 13.81
C LYS A 27 -4.13 -0.57 14.23
N SER A 28 -3.59 0.50 13.65
CA SER A 28 -4.06 1.87 13.90
C SER A 28 -5.36 2.23 13.18
N GLY A 29 -5.94 1.31 12.39
CA GLY A 29 -7.17 1.57 11.62
C GLY A 29 -6.95 2.44 10.38
N ARG A 30 -5.69 2.67 9.98
CA ARG A 30 -5.32 3.46 8.81
C ARG A 30 -5.35 2.67 7.50
N MET A 31 -5.77 1.41 7.55
CA MET A 31 -6.06 0.57 6.39
C MET A 31 -7.55 0.21 6.38
N GLY A 32 -8.16 0.20 5.20
CA GLY A 32 -9.50 -0.31 5.00
C GLY A 32 -9.59 -1.79 5.37
N ARG A 33 -10.80 -2.21 5.76
CA ARG A 33 -11.05 -3.53 6.36
C ARG A 33 -10.55 -4.69 5.50
N TRP A 34 -10.66 -4.56 4.18
CA TRP A 34 -10.33 -5.61 3.21
C TRP A 34 -9.19 -5.19 2.26
N ASP A 35 -8.45 -4.14 2.62
CA ASP A 35 -7.34 -3.66 1.81
C ASP A 35 -6.22 -4.69 1.78
N ILE A 36 -5.54 -4.78 0.65
CA ILE A 36 -4.33 -5.57 0.46
C ILE A 36 -3.31 -4.66 -0.20
N ALA A 37 -2.23 -4.35 0.52
CA ALA A 37 -1.29 -3.36 0.06
C ALA A 37 0.15 -3.90 0.07
N THR A 38 0.90 -3.61 -1.00
CA THR A 38 2.31 -4.04 -1.11
C THR A 38 3.16 -3.35 -0.06
N ILE A 39 4.08 -4.11 0.52
CA ILE A 39 5.05 -3.63 1.52
C ILE A 39 6.46 -4.09 1.14
N VAL A 40 7.48 -3.54 1.81
CA VAL A 40 8.87 -3.98 1.63
C VAL A 40 9.01 -5.46 2.02
N GLY A 41 9.66 -6.24 1.17
CA GLY A 41 9.97 -7.64 1.43
C GLY A 41 10.26 -8.42 0.15
N LYS A 42 10.01 -9.73 0.21
CA LYS A 42 10.05 -10.61 -0.97
C LYS A 42 9.02 -10.14 -2.02
N PRO A 43 9.22 -10.43 -3.31
CA PRO A 43 8.23 -10.12 -4.34
C PRO A 43 6.83 -10.64 -3.96
N GLY A 44 5.84 -9.75 -4.02
CA GLY A 44 4.46 -10.05 -3.62
C GLY A 44 4.19 -9.95 -2.11
N MET A 45 5.15 -9.50 -1.29
CA MET A 45 4.90 -9.28 0.14
C MET A 45 3.85 -8.19 0.34
N ALA A 46 2.78 -8.55 1.05
CA ALA A 46 1.63 -7.69 1.26
C ALA A 46 1.21 -7.64 2.73
N GLN A 47 0.69 -6.48 3.13
CA GLN A 47 -0.08 -6.29 4.35
C GLN A 47 -1.56 -6.38 4.03
N TYR A 48 -2.27 -7.23 4.76
CA TYR A 48 -3.72 -7.36 4.65
C TYR A 48 -4.40 -6.51 5.73
N GLY A 49 -5.57 -5.95 5.43
CA GLY A 49 -6.37 -5.15 6.35
C GLY A 49 -6.88 -5.89 7.58
N PRO A 50 -7.55 -5.19 8.51
CA PRO A 50 -7.99 -5.76 9.79
C PRO A 50 -9.06 -6.85 9.64
N GLY A 51 -9.86 -6.85 8.57
CA GLY A 51 -10.79 -7.94 8.26
C GLY A 51 -10.08 -9.28 8.00
N TYR A 52 -8.82 -9.25 7.59
CA TYR A 52 -7.95 -10.42 7.44
C TYR A 52 -7.02 -10.64 8.66
N GLY A 53 -7.28 -9.94 9.77
CA GLY A 53 -6.49 -10.04 11.01
C GLY A 53 -5.12 -9.37 10.96
N CYS A 54 -4.92 -8.36 10.10
CA CYS A 54 -3.62 -7.70 9.92
C CYS A 54 -2.46 -8.68 9.63
N LYS A 55 -2.77 -9.78 8.92
CA LYS A 55 -1.76 -10.76 8.50
C LYS A 55 -0.84 -10.17 7.43
N GLN A 56 0.32 -10.79 7.28
CA GLN A 56 1.29 -10.47 6.23
C GLN A 56 1.66 -11.76 5.51
N GLY A 57 1.89 -11.67 4.21
CA GLY A 57 2.21 -12.85 3.42
C GLY A 57 2.52 -12.49 1.97
N ILE A 58 2.89 -13.52 1.21
CA ILE A 58 3.06 -13.40 -0.24
C ILE A 58 1.68 -13.48 -0.87
N GLU A 59 1.22 -12.39 -1.45
CA GLU A 59 0.03 -12.41 -2.27
C GLU A 59 0.39 -12.96 -3.65
N LYS A 60 -0.27 -14.07 -4.02
CA LYS A 60 -0.07 -14.80 -5.28
C LYS A 60 -1.08 -14.39 -6.34
N LYS A 61 -2.12 -13.65 -5.97
CA LYS A 61 -3.14 -13.14 -6.92
C LYS A 61 -2.72 -11.77 -7.46
N SER A 62 -2.77 -11.65 -8.78
CA SER A 62 -2.17 -10.60 -9.63
C SER A 62 -2.86 -9.23 -9.61
N GLY A 63 -3.46 -8.84 -8.49
CA GLY A 63 -4.17 -7.55 -8.38
C GLY A 63 -3.82 -6.83 -7.10
N ILE A 64 -2.57 -6.40 -6.93
CA ILE A 64 -2.25 -5.46 -5.86
C ILE A 64 -2.54 -4.04 -6.38
N GLY A 65 -3.65 -3.47 -5.94
CA GLY A 65 -4.09 -2.13 -6.36
C GLY A 65 -3.40 -1.00 -5.62
N ASP A 66 -2.95 -1.24 -4.38
CA ASP A 66 -2.43 -0.21 -3.49
C ASP A 66 -1.05 -0.57 -2.89
N ALA A 67 -0.26 0.45 -2.57
CA ALA A 67 1.04 0.30 -1.90
C ALA A 67 1.04 1.06 -0.56
N VAL A 68 1.49 0.41 0.51
CA VAL A 68 1.62 1.09 1.81
C VAL A 68 2.88 1.92 1.79
N CYS A 69 2.73 3.22 2.01
CA CYS A 69 3.85 4.14 2.19
C CYS A 69 3.96 4.51 3.68
N ALA A 70 5.18 4.59 4.21
CA ALA A 70 5.46 4.99 5.58
C ALA A 70 6.37 6.23 5.64
#